data_AF-A0A813G5C1-F1
#
_entry.id   AF-A0A813G5C1-F1
#
_cell.length_a   1.000
_cell.length_b   1.000
_cell.length_c   1.000
_cell.angle_alpha   90.00
_cell.angle_beta   90.00
_cell.angle_gamma   90.00
#
_symmetry.space_group_name_H-M   'P 1'
#
loop_
_entity.id
_entity.type
_entity.pdbx_description
1 polymer ?
#
loop_
_entity_poly.entity_id
_entity_poly.type
_entity_poly.pdbx_seq_one_letter_code
_entity_poly.pdbx_strand_id
1 'polypeptide(L)'
;DPDLADLFFVPAYHGVQYNDFLEVKTHEPDVEKRFPYLARHRGMDHFFVVSANLPSWETLHPLRHVMQLTVESYQVNDNVPRWYSPWKDVMIPGYIDRWRIKSMRSYNKPTSERGFLLVFHGNHPGTHKLYVTHKAKVRTAILDAFTGIPDCSVGAHVPDFFDRMGRSHFCLVPRGSSAWTIHLYESFFFGCVPVILSDFLEVPFQRAVDWPALSIKWPEDRVGPELLEHLRAIPLERIAEMKRRLEEAACYFDFHRGWGVRKPEDPVGWMSWSPDAVALGEDCDYLSHGDASSADSCRGSCDKDPHGCNLVNFLQPGSPQSPSGEDEKVASCVLRLCRDPAQPALTGGAAGWQVWSKVSDEALGCSPYAAIFEELEARRLHRPVSHGPLWN
;
A
#
# COMPACT_ATOMS: atom_id res chain seq x y z
N ASP A 1 -15.33 13.46 18.11
CA ASP A 1 -16.63 13.06 18.67
C ASP A 1 -17.06 11.77 17.97
N PRO A 2 -17.24 10.65 18.69
CA PRO A 2 -17.67 9.38 18.09
C PRO A 2 -19.07 9.46 17.44
N ASP A 3 -19.96 10.34 17.90
CA ASP A 3 -21.30 10.51 17.30
C ASP A 3 -21.23 11.16 15.91
N LEU A 4 -20.16 11.93 15.65
CA LEU A 4 -19.90 12.58 14.36
C LEU A 4 -19.00 11.76 13.44
N ALA A 5 -18.46 10.62 13.90
CA ALA A 5 -17.54 9.81 13.10
C ALA A 5 -18.28 9.11 11.95
N ASP A 6 -17.69 9.18 10.75
CA ASP A 6 -18.13 8.41 9.58
C ASP A 6 -17.59 6.98 9.57
N LEU A 7 -16.38 6.79 10.09
CA LEU A 7 -15.67 5.53 10.18
C LEU A 7 -14.97 5.39 11.53
N PHE A 8 -14.89 4.16 12.03
CA PHE A 8 -14.20 3.80 13.26
C PHE A 8 -13.03 2.86 12.96
N PHE A 9 -11.81 3.33 13.19
CA PHE A 9 -10.65 2.44 13.22
C PHE A 9 -10.63 1.69 14.54
N VAL A 10 -10.65 0.36 14.48
CA VAL A 10 -10.49 -0.47 15.67
C VAL A 10 -9.03 -0.93 15.72
N PRO A 11 -8.21 -0.42 16.67
CA PRO A 11 -6.81 -0.74 16.76
C PRO A 11 -6.67 -2.20 17.20
N ALA A 12 -6.56 -3.08 16.21
CA ALA A 12 -6.25 -4.48 16.39
C ALA A 12 -5.17 -4.85 15.39
N TYR A 13 -4.03 -5.30 15.91
CA TYR A 13 -2.92 -5.77 15.09
C TYR A 13 -2.91 -7.29 15.14
N HIS A 14 -3.15 -7.93 13.99
CA HIS A 14 -3.08 -9.37 13.88
C HIS A 14 -1.74 -9.81 13.29
N GLY A 15 -0.93 -10.46 14.11
CA GLY A 15 0.32 -11.10 13.74
C GLY A 15 0.62 -12.18 14.77
N VAL A 16 1.43 -13.18 14.43
CA VAL A 16 1.69 -14.38 15.25
C VAL A 16 2.21 -14.05 16.68
N GLN A 17 2.58 -12.79 16.94
CA GLN A 17 3.06 -12.28 18.22
C GLN A 17 2.06 -11.36 18.96
N TYR A 18 0.90 -11.03 18.38
CA TYR A 18 -0.04 -10.03 18.90
C TYR A 18 -1.52 -10.49 18.92
N ASN A 19 -1.77 -11.80 18.79
CA ASN A 19 -3.11 -12.39 18.88
C ASN A 19 -3.86 -12.01 20.18
N ASP A 20 -3.12 -11.70 21.25
CA ASP A 20 -3.68 -11.43 22.58
C ASP A 20 -4.69 -10.28 22.63
N PHE A 21 -4.59 -9.22 21.80
CA PHE A 21 -5.48 -8.06 21.97
C PHE A 21 -6.89 -8.29 21.45
N LEU A 22 -7.03 -9.07 20.37
CA LEU A 22 -8.32 -9.50 19.81
C LEU A 22 -8.86 -10.72 20.56
N GLU A 23 -8.03 -11.74 20.81
CA GLU A 23 -8.47 -12.98 21.49
C GLU A 23 -8.92 -12.70 22.93
N VAL A 24 -8.21 -11.87 23.70
CA VAL A 24 -8.56 -11.63 25.11
C VAL A 24 -9.85 -10.81 25.25
N LYS A 25 -10.17 -9.92 24.30
CA LYS A 25 -11.31 -9.00 24.42
C LYS A 25 -12.58 -9.49 23.73
N THR A 26 -12.46 -10.27 22.66
CA THR A 26 -13.64 -10.78 21.91
C THR A 26 -14.29 -12.01 22.53
N HIS A 27 -13.55 -12.74 23.39
CA HIS A 27 -14.07 -13.83 24.20
C HIS A 27 -14.66 -13.39 25.55
N GLU A 28 -14.55 -12.11 25.91
CA GLU A 28 -15.28 -11.56 27.06
C GLU A 28 -16.77 -11.43 26.67
N PRO A 29 -17.72 -11.90 27.50
CA PRO A 29 -19.16 -11.84 27.23
C PRO A 29 -19.76 -10.42 27.10
N ASP A 30 -18.92 -9.38 27.05
CA ASP A 30 -19.27 -7.96 27.19
C ASP A 30 -18.57 -7.06 26.13
N VAL A 31 -18.20 -7.59 24.95
CA VAL A 31 -17.64 -6.78 23.83
C VAL A 31 -18.46 -5.53 23.55
N GLU A 32 -19.80 -5.64 23.59
CA GLU A 32 -20.72 -4.54 23.36
C GLU A 32 -20.65 -3.46 24.45
N LYS A 33 -20.38 -3.83 25.71
CA LYS A 33 -20.15 -2.85 26.79
C LYS A 33 -18.81 -2.14 26.63
N ARG A 34 -17.81 -2.83 26.08
CA ARG A 34 -16.45 -2.30 25.90
C ARG A 34 -16.32 -1.43 24.65
N PHE A 35 -17.09 -1.76 23.61
CA PHE A 35 -17.13 -1.06 22.33
C PHE A 35 -18.58 -0.70 21.98
N PRO A 36 -19.20 0.27 22.68
CA PRO A 36 -20.62 0.59 22.51
C PRO A 36 -20.99 1.04 21.09
N TYR A 37 -20.04 1.65 20.37
CA TYR A 37 -20.25 2.07 18.99
C TYR A 37 -20.20 0.91 17.98
N LEU A 38 -19.71 -0.27 18.34
CA LEU A 38 -19.62 -1.41 17.42
C LEU A 38 -21.00 -1.90 16.97
N ALA A 39 -22.03 -1.71 17.79
CA ALA A 39 -23.41 -2.01 17.43
C ALA A 39 -23.97 -1.01 16.39
N ARG A 40 -23.39 0.20 16.28
CA ARG A 40 -23.74 1.18 15.25
C ARG A 40 -23.49 0.57 13.88
N HIS A 41 -24.50 0.64 13.02
CA HIS A 41 -24.47 0.04 11.68
C HIS A 41 -23.98 -1.42 11.66
N ARG A 42 -24.12 -2.17 12.77
CA ARG A 42 -23.61 -3.54 12.94
C ARG A 42 -22.09 -3.66 12.76
N GLY A 43 -21.33 -2.58 12.92
CA GLY A 43 -19.90 -2.56 12.69
C GLY A 43 -19.49 -2.34 11.23
N MET A 44 -20.43 -2.13 10.29
CA MET A 44 -20.11 -1.87 8.87
C MET A 44 -19.44 -0.50 8.61
N ASP A 45 -19.40 0.36 9.63
CA ASP A 45 -18.63 1.61 9.70
C ASP A 45 -17.33 1.45 10.50
N HIS A 46 -17.04 0.24 11.00
CA HIS A 46 -15.80 -0.09 11.68
C HIS A 46 -14.87 -0.82 10.70
N PHE A 47 -13.56 -0.66 10.89
CA PHE A 47 -12.58 -1.46 10.16
C PHE A 47 -11.36 -1.88 11.01
N PHE A 48 -10.81 -3.04 10.66
CA PHE A 48 -9.58 -3.60 11.22
C PHE A 48 -8.46 -3.63 10.17
N VAL A 49 -7.21 -3.52 10.62
CA VAL A 49 -6.06 -3.84 9.77
C VAL A 49 -5.59 -5.26 10.09
N VAL A 50 -5.67 -6.15 9.11
CA VAL A 50 -5.21 -7.54 9.24
C VAL A 50 -4.02 -7.77 8.32
N SER A 51 -2.83 -7.77 8.90
CA SER A 51 -1.57 -7.83 8.15
C SER A 51 -1.10 -9.25 7.82
N ALA A 52 -1.50 -10.28 8.58
CA ALA A 52 -1.28 -11.68 8.22
C ALA A 52 -2.10 -12.64 9.11
N ASN A 53 -2.31 -13.88 8.62
CA ASN A 53 -2.82 -15.01 9.39
C ASN A 53 -4.12 -14.70 10.12
N LEU A 54 -5.23 -14.45 9.41
CA LEU A 54 -6.53 -14.12 10.03
C LEU A 54 -6.89 -15.05 11.21
N PRO A 55 -7.47 -14.51 12.29
CA PRO A 55 -7.94 -15.28 13.44
C PRO A 55 -9.05 -16.28 13.06
N SER A 56 -9.33 -17.24 13.95
CA SER A 56 -10.31 -18.31 13.72
C SER A 56 -11.76 -17.81 13.59
N TRP A 57 -12.64 -18.59 12.92
CA TRP A 57 -14.03 -18.18 12.63
C TRP A 57 -14.81 -17.89 13.90
N GLU A 58 -14.54 -18.65 14.94
CA GLU A 58 -15.15 -18.47 16.25
C GLU A 58 -14.79 -17.11 16.86
N THR A 59 -13.55 -16.64 16.66
CA THR A 59 -13.08 -15.33 17.15
C THR A 59 -13.70 -14.15 16.39
N LEU A 60 -13.88 -14.31 15.07
CA LEU A 60 -14.34 -13.22 14.19
C LEU A 60 -15.84 -13.21 13.92
N HIS A 61 -16.57 -14.29 14.24
CA HIS A 61 -18.01 -14.37 14.01
C HIS A 61 -18.80 -13.18 14.60
N PRO A 62 -18.50 -12.70 15.84
CA PRO A 62 -19.15 -11.50 16.38
C PRO A 62 -18.83 -10.20 15.63
N LEU A 63 -17.73 -10.21 14.87
CA LEU A 63 -17.20 -9.08 14.12
C LEU A 63 -17.37 -9.25 12.61
N ARG A 64 -18.20 -10.20 12.17
CA ARG A 64 -18.35 -10.57 10.75
C ARG A 64 -18.75 -9.44 9.82
N HIS A 65 -19.35 -8.38 10.36
CA HIS A 65 -19.79 -7.19 9.63
C HIS A 65 -18.77 -6.03 9.68
N VAL A 66 -17.70 -6.16 10.47
CA VAL A 66 -16.62 -5.17 10.46
C VAL A 66 -15.81 -5.30 9.19
N MET A 67 -15.48 -4.19 8.54
CA MET A 67 -14.65 -4.20 7.33
C MET A 67 -13.22 -4.64 7.66
N GLN A 68 -12.63 -5.47 6.81
CA GLN A 68 -11.24 -5.87 6.94
C GLN A 68 -10.41 -5.12 5.91
N LEU A 69 -9.37 -4.44 6.38
CA LEU A 69 -8.29 -3.92 5.56
C LEU A 69 -7.16 -4.94 5.59
N THR A 70 -6.94 -5.68 4.50
CA THR A 70 -6.03 -6.83 4.52
C THR A 70 -5.19 -6.98 3.28
N VAL A 71 -4.01 -7.57 3.45
CA VAL A 71 -3.17 -8.04 2.34
C VAL A 71 -3.54 -9.48 1.93
N GLU A 72 -4.44 -10.17 2.64
CA GLU A 72 -4.80 -11.57 2.40
C GLU A 72 -6.28 -11.74 2.04
N SER A 73 -6.54 -12.07 0.77
CA SER A 73 -7.89 -12.40 0.29
C SER A 73 -8.25 -13.89 0.39
N TYR A 74 -7.28 -14.75 0.72
CA TYR A 74 -7.47 -16.19 0.80
C TYR A 74 -6.56 -16.83 1.85
N GLN A 75 -7.14 -17.63 2.74
CA GLN A 75 -6.41 -18.54 3.61
C GLN A 75 -6.34 -19.92 2.96
N VAL A 76 -5.17 -20.53 3.01
CA VAL A 76 -4.89 -21.78 2.29
C VAL A 76 -5.42 -23.04 2.99
N ASN A 77 -6.21 -22.87 4.05
CA ASN A 77 -6.90 -23.98 4.66
C ASN A 77 -8.27 -24.13 3.99
N ASP A 78 -8.38 -25.07 3.04
CA ASP A 78 -9.58 -25.38 2.25
C ASP A 78 -10.82 -25.70 3.13
N ASN A 79 -10.65 -25.87 4.44
CA ASN A 79 -11.70 -26.13 5.42
C ASN A 79 -12.25 -24.88 6.13
N VAL A 80 -11.70 -23.69 5.86
CA VAL A 80 -12.14 -22.45 6.51
C VAL A 80 -12.89 -21.59 5.48
N PRO A 81 -14.12 -21.10 5.77
CA PRO A 81 -14.89 -20.28 4.85
C PRO A 81 -14.09 -19.10 4.29
N ARG A 82 -14.42 -18.66 3.07
CA ARG A 82 -13.86 -17.42 2.52
C ARG A 82 -14.25 -16.25 3.43
N TRP A 83 -13.26 -15.75 4.16
CA TRP A 83 -13.38 -14.65 5.11
C TRP A 83 -13.48 -13.30 4.44
N TYR A 84 -12.64 -13.13 3.42
CA TYR A 84 -12.61 -11.93 2.62
C TYR A 84 -13.85 -11.87 1.75
N SER A 85 -14.64 -10.83 1.95
CA SER A 85 -15.75 -10.48 1.07
C SER A 85 -15.36 -9.28 0.22
N PRO A 86 -15.20 -9.41 -1.10
CA PRO A 86 -14.91 -8.26 -1.97
C PRO A 86 -16.03 -7.20 -1.95
N TRP A 87 -17.19 -7.52 -1.39
CA TRP A 87 -18.29 -6.58 -1.20
C TRP A 87 -18.09 -5.70 0.05
N LYS A 88 -17.44 -6.19 1.11
CA LYS A 88 -17.26 -5.47 2.39
C LYS A 88 -15.82 -5.10 2.69
N ASP A 89 -14.88 -5.97 2.37
CA ASP A 89 -13.49 -5.90 2.78
C ASP A 89 -12.61 -5.25 1.69
N VAL A 90 -11.58 -4.55 2.14
CA VAL A 90 -10.70 -3.75 1.30
C VAL A 90 -9.33 -4.44 1.26
N MET A 91 -8.90 -4.77 0.04
CA MET A 91 -7.57 -5.32 -0.19
C MET A 91 -6.56 -4.17 -0.22
N ILE A 92 -5.46 -4.29 0.53
CA ILE A 92 -4.35 -3.33 0.53
C ILE A 92 -3.06 -3.94 0.00
N PRO A 93 -2.15 -3.11 -0.52
CA PRO A 93 -0.87 -3.59 -0.97
C PRO A 93 0.05 -3.98 0.19
N GLY A 94 1.02 -4.83 -0.13
CA GLY A 94 2.12 -5.16 0.76
C GLY A 94 3.05 -3.96 0.90
N TYR A 95 3.58 -3.76 2.11
CA TYR A 95 4.53 -2.69 2.39
C TYR A 95 5.89 -2.96 1.75
N ILE A 96 6.48 -1.93 1.13
CA ILE A 96 7.83 -1.96 0.57
C ILE A 96 8.60 -0.77 1.14
N ASP A 97 9.78 -1.03 1.70
CA ASP A 97 10.64 0.02 2.21
C ASP A 97 11.05 1.04 1.15
N ARG A 98 11.10 2.31 1.54
CA ARG A 98 11.46 3.44 0.69
C ARG A 98 12.81 3.28 -0.01
N TRP A 99 13.83 2.83 0.73
CA TRP A 99 15.16 2.61 0.16
C TRP A 99 15.10 1.55 -0.95
N ARG A 100 14.28 0.51 -0.77
CA ARG A 100 14.09 -0.57 -1.74
C ARG A 100 13.35 -0.04 -2.96
N ILE A 101 12.29 0.76 -2.78
CA ILE A 101 11.61 1.47 -3.88
C ILE A 101 12.61 2.30 -4.71
N LYS A 102 13.45 3.11 -4.04
CA LYS A 102 14.49 3.94 -4.69
C LYS A 102 15.47 3.06 -5.48
N SER A 103 15.94 1.96 -4.88
CA SER A 103 16.80 1.01 -5.56
C SER A 103 16.12 0.40 -6.79
N MET A 104 14.91 -0.16 -6.67
CA MET A 104 14.19 -0.77 -7.79
C MET A 104 13.98 0.20 -8.97
N ARG A 105 13.57 1.45 -8.67
CA ARG A 105 13.41 2.50 -9.69
C ARG A 105 14.71 2.80 -10.45
N SER A 106 15.88 2.70 -9.80
CA SER A 106 17.18 2.91 -10.45
C SER A 106 17.55 1.82 -11.47
N TYR A 107 16.94 0.63 -11.37
CA TYR A 107 17.12 -0.47 -12.33
C TYR A 107 16.05 -0.52 -13.42
N ASN A 108 14.96 0.25 -13.29
CA ASN A 108 13.88 0.30 -14.27
C ASN A 108 14.39 0.83 -15.63
N LYS A 109 14.50 -0.07 -16.62
CA LYS A 109 14.97 0.28 -17.96
C LYS A 109 13.82 0.70 -18.89
N PRO A 110 14.08 1.58 -19.88
CA PRO A 110 13.16 1.82 -20.98
C PRO A 110 12.78 0.52 -21.69
N THR A 111 11.58 0.46 -22.27
CA THR A 111 11.08 -0.76 -22.93
C THR A 111 12.04 -1.28 -24.01
N SER A 112 12.70 -0.40 -24.76
CA SER A 112 13.68 -0.77 -25.80
C SER A 112 14.99 -1.38 -25.29
N GLU A 113 15.30 -1.23 -24.00
CA GLU A 113 16.53 -1.74 -23.38
C GLU A 113 16.30 -3.02 -22.56
N ARG A 114 15.06 -3.51 -22.50
CA ARG A 114 14.70 -4.74 -21.80
C ARG A 114 15.03 -5.94 -22.66
N GLY A 115 15.97 -6.76 -22.17
CA GLY A 115 16.51 -7.91 -22.91
C GLY A 115 15.89 -9.25 -22.54
N PHE A 116 15.09 -9.31 -21.46
CA PHE A 116 14.38 -10.52 -21.06
C PHE A 116 12.89 -10.38 -21.36
N LEU A 117 12.28 -11.47 -21.86
CA LEU A 117 10.85 -11.56 -22.01
C LEU A 117 10.18 -11.61 -20.63
N LEU A 118 10.60 -12.57 -19.79
CA LEU A 118 10.00 -12.77 -18.48
C LEU A 118 11.03 -13.10 -17.38
N VAL A 119 10.65 -12.85 -16.13
CA VAL A 119 11.47 -13.13 -14.96
C VAL A 119 10.68 -13.70 -13.78
N PHE A 120 11.29 -14.65 -13.07
CA PHE A 120 10.87 -15.12 -11.76
C PHE A 120 12.06 -15.63 -10.96
N HIS A 121 12.42 -14.96 -9.87
CA HIS A 121 13.41 -15.50 -8.93
C HIS A 121 12.81 -15.55 -7.53
N GLY A 122 12.71 -16.75 -6.94
CA GLY A 122 12.12 -16.89 -5.62
C GLY A 122 12.12 -18.32 -5.09
N ASN A 123 11.64 -18.47 -3.86
CA ASN A 123 11.49 -19.79 -3.25
C ASN A 123 10.42 -20.62 -3.98
N HIS A 124 10.53 -21.94 -3.93
CA HIS A 124 9.56 -22.87 -4.52
C HIS A 124 9.37 -24.08 -3.60
N PRO A 125 8.44 -25.01 -3.88
CA PRO A 125 8.22 -26.18 -3.03
C PRO A 125 9.47 -27.01 -2.73
N GLY A 126 10.46 -27.01 -3.63
CA GLY A 126 11.74 -27.70 -3.43
C GLY A 126 12.72 -26.98 -2.49
N THR A 127 12.56 -25.66 -2.26
CA THR A 127 13.45 -24.87 -1.39
C THR A 127 12.79 -24.43 -0.08
N HIS A 128 11.45 -24.48 0.04
CA HIS A 128 10.77 -24.04 1.26
C HIS A 128 9.45 -24.79 1.52
N LYS A 129 9.33 -25.41 2.70
CA LYS A 129 8.22 -26.32 3.10
C LYS A 129 6.83 -25.66 3.08
N LEU A 130 6.73 -24.35 3.32
CA LEU A 130 5.44 -23.65 3.26
C LEU A 130 4.77 -23.78 1.88
N TYR A 131 5.53 -23.74 0.78
CA TYR A 131 4.93 -23.85 -0.56
C TYR A 131 4.42 -25.26 -0.89
N VAL A 132 4.97 -26.29 -0.23
CA VAL A 132 4.42 -27.65 -0.26
C VAL A 132 3.10 -27.67 0.49
N THR A 133 3.09 -27.15 1.72
CA THR A 133 1.92 -27.11 2.62
C THR A 133 0.76 -26.36 1.97
N HIS A 134 1.07 -25.26 1.28
CA HIS A 134 0.09 -24.38 0.64
C HIS A 134 -0.21 -24.72 -0.83
N LYS A 135 0.23 -25.90 -1.30
CA LYS A 135 -0.04 -26.38 -2.67
C LYS A 135 0.32 -25.35 -3.76
N ALA A 136 1.39 -24.57 -3.58
CA ALA A 136 1.84 -23.54 -4.52
C ALA A 136 2.60 -24.14 -5.72
N LYS A 137 1.96 -25.10 -6.40
CA LYS A 137 2.52 -25.90 -7.49
C LYS A 137 2.91 -25.07 -8.72
N VAL A 138 2.26 -23.92 -8.93
CA VAL A 138 2.54 -22.99 -10.03
C VAL A 138 4.01 -22.56 -10.08
N ARG A 139 4.67 -22.45 -8.91
CA ARG A 139 6.10 -22.11 -8.84
C ARG A 139 6.98 -23.21 -9.45
N THR A 140 6.60 -24.47 -9.28
CA THR A 140 7.28 -25.59 -9.95
C THR A 140 7.00 -25.57 -11.45
N ALA A 141 5.75 -25.33 -11.86
CA ALA A 141 5.40 -25.24 -13.28
C ALA A 141 6.17 -24.14 -14.03
N ILE A 142 6.42 -22.98 -13.39
CA ILE A 142 7.28 -21.92 -13.93
C ILE A 142 8.69 -22.42 -14.21
N LEU A 143 9.30 -23.13 -13.25
CA LEU A 143 10.65 -23.65 -13.39
C LEU A 143 10.71 -24.72 -14.48
N ASP A 144 9.76 -25.66 -14.48
CA ASP A 144 9.71 -26.74 -15.46
C ASP A 144 9.49 -26.21 -16.88
N ALA A 145 8.67 -25.17 -17.04
CA ALA A 145 8.32 -24.61 -18.34
C ALA A 145 9.39 -23.68 -18.92
N PHE A 146 10.08 -22.88 -18.10
CA PHE A 146 10.87 -21.74 -18.59
C PHE A 146 12.37 -21.82 -18.30
N THR A 147 12.85 -22.79 -17.51
CA THR A 147 14.29 -22.96 -17.26
C THR A 147 15.03 -23.29 -18.55
N GLY A 148 16.14 -22.58 -18.81
CA GLY A 148 16.99 -22.82 -19.98
C GLY A 148 16.53 -22.14 -21.28
N ILE A 149 15.42 -21.42 -21.26
CA ILE A 149 14.98 -20.60 -22.41
C ILE A 149 15.78 -19.28 -22.41
N PRO A 150 16.43 -18.88 -23.52
CA PRO A 150 17.41 -17.77 -23.53
C PRO A 150 16.91 -16.41 -23.03
N ASP A 151 15.62 -16.09 -23.23
CA ASP A 151 14.97 -14.83 -22.86
C ASP A 151 14.11 -14.93 -21.59
N CYS A 152 14.15 -16.06 -20.89
CA CYS A 152 13.40 -16.30 -19.65
C CYS A 152 14.38 -16.44 -18.48
N SER A 153 14.31 -15.52 -17.52
CA SER A 153 15.16 -15.56 -16.32
C SER A 153 14.37 -16.12 -15.14
N VAL A 154 14.38 -17.45 -14.97
CA VAL A 154 13.67 -18.12 -13.87
C VAL A 154 14.59 -18.91 -12.96
N GLY A 155 14.31 -18.97 -11.66
CA GLY A 155 15.07 -19.79 -10.72
C GLY A 155 14.92 -19.44 -9.24
N ALA A 156 15.88 -19.88 -8.44
CA ALA A 156 16.05 -19.46 -7.05
C ALA A 156 16.67 -18.04 -6.99
N HIS A 157 17.00 -17.56 -5.79
CA HIS A 157 17.60 -16.24 -5.60
C HIS A 157 18.94 -16.09 -6.36
N VAL A 158 19.15 -14.94 -6.99
CA VAL A 158 20.36 -14.59 -7.76
C VAL A 158 20.93 -13.23 -7.31
N PRO A 159 22.26 -13.00 -7.35
CA PRO A 159 22.85 -11.74 -6.90
C PRO A 159 22.45 -10.51 -7.71
N ASP A 160 22.18 -10.69 -9.01
CA ASP A 160 21.80 -9.65 -9.98
C ASP A 160 20.28 -9.52 -10.17
N PHE A 161 19.50 -9.92 -9.16
CA PHE A 161 18.03 -9.93 -9.20
C PHE A 161 17.42 -8.60 -9.67
N PHE A 162 17.91 -7.47 -9.15
CA PHE A 162 17.37 -6.14 -9.48
C PHE A 162 17.60 -5.78 -10.94
N ASP A 163 18.77 -6.11 -11.50
CA ASP A 163 19.07 -5.87 -12.91
C ASP A 163 18.19 -6.75 -13.82
N ARG A 164 18.03 -8.03 -13.48
CA ARG A 164 17.14 -8.95 -14.23
C ARG A 164 15.70 -8.45 -14.23
N MET A 165 15.17 -8.04 -13.09
CA MET A 165 13.82 -7.48 -12.98
C MET A 165 13.67 -6.19 -13.82
N GLY A 166 14.64 -5.28 -13.70
CA GLY A 166 14.68 -4.03 -14.45
C GLY A 166 14.82 -4.18 -15.96
N ARG A 167 15.38 -5.31 -16.42
CA ARG A 167 15.58 -5.65 -17.84
C ARG A 167 14.51 -6.60 -18.41
N SER A 168 13.48 -6.95 -17.64
CA SER A 168 12.44 -7.89 -18.08
C SER A 168 11.16 -7.18 -18.48
N HIS A 169 10.50 -7.62 -19.56
CA HIS A 169 9.19 -7.09 -19.92
C HIS A 169 8.10 -7.53 -18.95
N PHE A 170 8.10 -8.81 -18.58
CA PHE A 170 7.08 -9.43 -17.74
C PHE A 170 7.66 -9.99 -16.43
N CYS A 171 7.00 -9.71 -15.31
CA CYS A 171 7.37 -10.24 -14.01
C CYS A 171 6.33 -11.27 -13.60
N LEU A 172 6.73 -12.53 -13.47
CA LEU A 172 5.79 -13.56 -13.05
C LEU A 172 5.54 -13.42 -11.54
N VAL A 173 4.26 -13.37 -11.19
CA VAL A 173 3.76 -13.22 -9.81
C VAL A 173 2.99 -14.50 -9.45
N PRO A 174 3.68 -15.62 -9.16
CA PRO A 174 3.03 -16.84 -8.70
C PRO A 174 2.43 -16.68 -7.31
N ARG A 175 1.38 -17.46 -7.02
CA ARG A 175 0.84 -17.56 -5.66
C ARG A 175 1.94 -17.80 -4.62
N GLY A 176 1.81 -17.14 -3.49
CA GLY A 176 2.71 -17.23 -2.35
C GLY A 176 2.43 -18.44 -1.46
N SER A 177 2.83 -18.33 -0.18
CA SER A 177 2.23 -19.14 0.89
C SER A 177 0.76 -18.77 1.14
N SER A 178 0.31 -17.62 0.62
CA SER A 178 -1.08 -17.20 0.49
C SER A 178 -1.35 -16.76 -0.96
N ALA A 179 -2.53 -16.21 -1.26
CA ALA A 179 -2.87 -15.82 -2.63
C ALA A 179 -2.00 -14.69 -3.21
N TRP A 180 -1.27 -13.92 -2.40
CA TRP A 180 -0.48 -12.77 -2.84
C TRP A 180 1.03 -13.00 -2.64
N THR A 181 1.85 -12.13 -3.26
CA THR A 181 3.28 -12.03 -2.99
C THR A 181 3.75 -10.59 -3.13
N ILE A 182 4.86 -10.25 -2.47
CA ILE A 182 5.48 -8.93 -2.60
C ILE A 182 5.94 -8.62 -4.04
N HIS A 183 6.21 -9.66 -4.85
CA HIS A 183 6.62 -9.49 -6.25
C HIS A 183 5.61 -8.71 -7.08
N LEU A 184 4.31 -8.79 -6.72
CA LEU A 184 3.28 -7.99 -7.40
C LEU A 184 3.60 -6.50 -7.30
N TYR A 185 3.87 -6.02 -6.10
CA TYR A 185 4.08 -4.61 -5.82
C TYR A 185 5.50 -4.15 -6.23
N GLU A 186 6.50 -5.02 -6.11
CA GLU A 186 7.85 -4.75 -6.62
C GLU A 186 7.87 -4.53 -8.13
N SER A 187 7.03 -5.25 -8.88
CA SER A 187 6.96 -5.16 -10.35
C SER A 187 6.70 -3.71 -10.84
N PHE A 188 5.88 -2.95 -10.10
CA PHE A 188 5.57 -1.55 -10.38
C PHE A 188 6.81 -0.67 -10.35
N PHE A 189 7.69 -0.88 -9.36
CA PHE A 189 8.89 -0.07 -9.17
C PHE A 189 10.03 -0.47 -10.11
N PHE A 190 10.04 -1.72 -10.58
CA PHE A 190 10.92 -2.17 -11.67
C PHE A 190 10.39 -1.83 -13.07
N GLY A 191 9.16 -1.32 -13.22
CA GLY A 191 8.55 -1.05 -14.51
C GLY A 191 8.30 -2.33 -15.34
N CYS A 192 8.09 -3.45 -14.67
CA CYS A 192 7.99 -4.79 -15.24
C CYS A 192 6.52 -5.24 -15.17
N VAL A 193 5.89 -5.55 -16.31
CA VAL A 193 4.45 -5.82 -16.36
C VAL A 193 4.13 -7.11 -15.58
N PRO A 194 3.32 -7.06 -14.51
CA PRO A 194 3.03 -8.24 -13.72
C PRO A 194 2.14 -9.23 -14.48
N VAL A 195 2.59 -10.49 -14.50
CA VAL A 195 1.80 -11.65 -14.91
C VAL A 195 1.36 -12.37 -13.63
N ILE A 196 0.12 -12.11 -13.23
CA ILE A 196 -0.50 -12.64 -12.02
C ILE A 196 -0.87 -14.10 -12.25
N LEU A 197 -0.14 -14.97 -11.56
CA LEU A 197 -0.29 -16.42 -11.56
C LEU A 197 -0.83 -16.86 -10.19
N SER A 198 -1.98 -16.28 -9.85
CA SER A 198 -2.72 -16.55 -8.63
C SER A 198 -4.23 -16.43 -8.87
N ASP A 199 -4.96 -17.54 -8.90
CA ASP A 199 -6.38 -17.57 -9.23
C ASP A 199 -7.21 -16.84 -8.16
N PHE A 200 -6.81 -17.02 -6.90
CA PHE A 200 -7.47 -16.49 -5.71
C PHE A 200 -7.00 -15.10 -5.31
N LEU A 201 -6.07 -14.49 -6.07
CA LEU A 201 -5.64 -13.13 -5.78
C LEU A 201 -6.71 -12.12 -6.19
N GLU A 202 -7.23 -11.44 -5.18
CA GLU A 202 -7.90 -10.15 -5.32
C GLU A 202 -6.87 -9.04 -5.31
N VAL A 203 -6.92 -8.16 -6.30
CA VAL A 203 -5.96 -7.06 -6.44
C VAL A 203 -6.46 -5.81 -5.70
N PRO A 204 -5.59 -5.03 -5.05
CA PRO A 204 -5.99 -3.83 -4.33
C PRO A 204 -6.44 -2.69 -5.26
N PHE A 205 -7.29 -1.81 -4.72
CA PHE A 205 -7.69 -0.53 -5.35
C PHE A 205 -8.27 -0.65 -6.75
N GLN A 206 -9.13 -1.64 -7.01
CA GLN A 206 -9.75 -1.87 -8.32
C GLN A 206 -10.54 -0.66 -8.85
N ARG A 207 -10.97 0.27 -7.97
CA ARG A 207 -11.63 1.51 -8.38
C ARG A 207 -10.65 2.57 -8.91
N ALA A 208 -9.44 2.61 -8.36
CA ALA A 208 -8.41 3.59 -8.73
C ALA A 208 -7.41 3.06 -9.77
N VAL A 209 -7.26 1.74 -9.87
CA VAL A 209 -6.25 1.07 -10.71
C VAL A 209 -6.92 0.17 -11.74
N ASP A 210 -6.77 0.51 -13.01
CA ASP A 210 -7.21 -0.31 -14.15
C ASP A 210 -6.24 -1.48 -14.39
N TRP A 211 -6.33 -2.49 -13.53
CA TRP A 211 -5.47 -3.68 -13.55
C TRP A 211 -5.39 -4.38 -14.92
N PRO A 212 -6.51 -4.61 -15.66
CA PRO A 212 -6.45 -5.20 -17.00
C PRO A 212 -5.62 -4.40 -18.02
N ALA A 213 -5.46 -3.09 -17.81
CA ALA A 213 -4.65 -2.27 -18.70
C ALA A 213 -3.15 -2.31 -18.40
N LEU A 214 -2.74 -2.78 -17.21
CA LEU A 214 -1.34 -2.77 -16.75
C LEU A 214 -0.80 -4.14 -16.28
N SER A 215 -1.61 -5.19 -16.30
CA SER A 215 -1.24 -6.54 -15.86
C SER A 215 -1.87 -7.62 -16.75
N ILE A 216 -1.40 -8.85 -16.58
CA ILE A 216 -1.98 -10.05 -17.20
C ILE A 216 -2.35 -11.00 -16.07
N LYS A 217 -3.61 -11.43 -15.97
CA LYS A 217 -4.01 -12.53 -15.07
C LYS A 217 -4.11 -13.81 -15.89
N TRP A 218 -3.39 -14.86 -15.48
CA TRP A 218 -3.32 -16.13 -16.20
C TRP A 218 -3.61 -17.32 -15.27
N PRO A 219 -4.43 -18.30 -15.71
CA PRO A 219 -4.78 -19.46 -14.88
C PRO A 219 -3.55 -20.24 -14.42
N GLU A 220 -3.50 -20.58 -13.14
CA GLU A 220 -2.32 -21.21 -12.56
C GLU A 220 -2.03 -22.62 -13.08
N ASP A 221 -3.08 -23.34 -13.45
CA ASP A 221 -3.03 -24.68 -14.01
C ASP A 221 -2.63 -24.71 -15.50
N ARG A 222 -2.55 -23.54 -16.16
CA ARG A 222 -2.11 -23.40 -17.56
C ARG A 222 -0.75 -22.73 -17.71
N VAL A 223 0.07 -22.69 -16.66
CA VAL A 223 1.44 -22.20 -16.77
C VAL A 223 2.27 -23.22 -17.56
N GLY A 224 2.72 -22.81 -18.74
CA GLY A 224 3.41 -23.68 -19.70
C GLY A 224 3.69 -22.96 -21.02
N PRO A 225 3.89 -23.72 -22.13
CA PRO A 225 4.15 -23.16 -23.45
C PRO A 225 3.09 -22.15 -23.93
N GLU A 226 1.82 -22.37 -23.62
CA GLU A 226 0.73 -21.45 -24.00
C GLU A 226 0.91 -20.05 -23.41
N LEU A 227 1.39 -19.94 -22.16
CA LEU A 227 1.68 -18.64 -21.55
C LEU A 227 2.86 -17.97 -22.27
N LEU A 228 3.91 -18.73 -22.59
CA LEU A 228 5.08 -18.20 -23.29
C LEU A 228 4.70 -17.68 -24.69
N GLU A 229 3.91 -18.45 -25.44
CA GLU A 229 3.40 -18.06 -26.75
C GLU A 229 2.53 -16.81 -26.66
N HIS A 230 1.64 -16.74 -25.66
CA HIS A 230 0.83 -15.56 -25.42
C HIS A 230 1.68 -14.31 -25.16
N LEU A 231 2.66 -14.39 -24.25
CA LEU A 231 3.52 -13.26 -23.91
C LEU A 231 4.37 -12.80 -25.10
N ARG A 232 4.87 -13.73 -25.93
CA ARG A 232 5.62 -13.40 -27.16
C ARG A 232 4.76 -12.78 -28.25
N ALA A 233 3.47 -13.08 -28.28
CA ALA A 233 2.54 -12.54 -29.26
C ALA A 233 2.15 -11.08 -28.98
N ILE A 234 2.44 -10.55 -27.79
CA ILE A 234 2.10 -9.17 -27.42
C ILE A 234 3.10 -8.21 -28.10
N PRO A 235 2.62 -7.25 -28.93
CA PRO A 235 3.50 -6.29 -29.58
C PRO A 235 4.22 -5.38 -28.58
N LEU A 236 5.44 -4.95 -28.92
CA LEU A 236 6.27 -4.12 -28.05
C LEU A 236 5.58 -2.80 -27.66
N GLU A 237 4.80 -2.22 -28.58
CA GLU A 237 4.02 -1.00 -28.37
C GLU A 237 2.96 -1.21 -27.29
N ARG A 238 2.33 -2.38 -27.26
CA ARG A 238 1.38 -2.74 -26.21
C ARG A 238 2.09 -2.93 -24.87
N ILE A 239 3.25 -3.57 -24.85
CA ILE A 239 4.06 -3.73 -23.63
C ILE A 239 4.49 -2.36 -23.10
N ALA A 240 4.91 -1.45 -23.97
CA ALA A 240 5.29 -0.08 -23.60
C ALA A 240 4.12 0.68 -22.97
N GLU A 241 2.92 0.56 -23.52
CA GLU A 241 1.71 1.18 -22.96
C GLU A 241 1.33 0.56 -21.60
N MET A 242 1.40 -0.77 -21.46
CA MET A 242 1.15 -1.43 -20.18
C MET A 242 2.15 -0.98 -19.10
N LYS A 243 3.44 -0.89 -19.46
CA LYS A 243 4.48 -0.38 -18.57
C LYS A 243 4.24 1.07 -18.17
N ARG A 244 3.85 1.95 -19.10
CA ARG A 244 3.55 3.36 -18.79
C ARG A 244 2.43 3.46 -17.76
N ARG A 245 1.33 2.72 -17.95
CA ARG A 245 0.20 2.67 -17.00
C ARG A 245 0.60 2.09 -15.64
N LEU A 246 1.45 1.06 -15.65
CA LEU A 246 2.02 0.48 -14.43
C LEU A 246 2.80 1.54 -13.64
N GLU A 247 3.67 2.31 -14.30
CA GLU A 247 4.47 3.34 -13.64
C GLU A 247 3.64 4.50 -13.10
N GLU A 248 2.57 4.89 -13.80
CA GLU A 248 1.60 5.89 -13.34
C GLU A 248 0.84 5.40 -12.10
N ALA A 249 0.44 4.14 -12.07
CA ALA A 249 -0.25 3.54 -10.92
C ALA A 249 0.67 3.20 -9.74
N ALA A 250 2.01 3.21 -9.91
CA ALA A 250 2.97 2.82 -8.88
C ALA A 250 2.84 3.64 -7.57
N CYS A 251 2.30 4.86 -7.67
CA CYS A 251 2.03 5.72 -6.52
C CYS A 251 1.06 5.09 -5.51
N TYR A 252 0.08 4.28 -5.95
CA TYR A 252 -0.90 3.64 -5.08
C TYR A 252 -0.28 2.51 -4.25
N PHE A 253 0.97 2.12 -4.54
CA PHE A 253 1.67 1.03 -3.88
C PHE A 253 2.88 1.52 -3.07
N ASP A 254 3.00 2.83 -2.88
CA ASP A 254 4.09 3.48 -2.15
C ASP A 254 3.53 4.13 -0.87
N PHE A 255 3.61 3.41 0.25
CA PHE A 255 3.16 3.90 1.57
C PHE A 255 4.00 5.05 2.12
N HIS A 256 5.10 5.41 1.45
CA HIS A 256 5.88 6.60 1.76
C HIS A 256 5.35 7.85 1.04
N ARG A 257 4.29 7.72 0.24
CA ARG A 257 3.50 8.86 -0.27
C ARG A 257 2.56 9.40 0.79
N GLY A 258 2.62 10.71 1.01
CA GLY A 258 1.83 11.43 2.00
C GLY A 258 0.32 11.16 1.89
N TRP A 259 -0.37 11.34 3.02
CA TRP A 259 -1.83 11.35 3.09
C TRP A 259 -2.35 12.71 3.55
N GLY A 260 -3.01 13.45 2.66
CA GLY A 260 -3.74 14.64 3.06
C GLY A 260 -4.71 15.08 1.98
N VAL A 261 -5.77 15.76 2.39
CA VAL A 261 -6.60 16.59 1.51
C VAL A 261 -6.13 18.02 1.71
N ARG A 262 -5.81 18.73 0.62
CA ARG A 262 -5.41 20.14 0.73
C ARG A 262 -6.56 20.88 1.40
N LYS A 263 -6.30 21.52 2.54
CA LYS A 263 -7.35 22.25 3.23
C LYS A 263 -7.71 23.49 2.42
N PRO A 264 -8.97 23.95 2.42
CA PRO A 264 -9.37 25.16 1.70
C PRO A 264 -8.52 26.39 2.04
N GLU A 265 -8.00 26.45 3.27
CA GLU A 265 -7.12 27.50 3.79
C GLU A 265 -5.62 27.33 3.40
N ASP A 266 -5.21 26.19 2.85
CA ASP A 266 -3.82 25.99 2.45
C ASP A 266 -3.49 26.84 1.19
N PRO A 267 -2.31 27.49 1.13
CA PRO A 267 -1.88 28.18 -0.07
C PRO A 267 -1.80 27.27 -1.30
N VAL A 268 -2.02 27.81 -2.49
CA VAL A 268 -1.96 27.03 -3.74
C VAL A 268 -0.59 26.35 -3.90
N GLY A 269 -0.60 25.04 -4.11
CA GLY A 269 0.60 24.22 -4.26
C GLY A 269 1.29 23.84 -2.94
N TRP A 270 0.73 24.25 -1.80
CA TRP A 270 1.18 23.87 -0.47
C TRP A 270 0.11 23.05 0.26
N MET A 271 0.56 22.18 1.15
CA MET A 271 -0.29 21.42 2.04
C MET A 271 0.27 21.51 3.46
N SER A 272 -0.58 21.85 4.42
CA SER A 272 -0.28 21.75 5.84
C SER A 272 -0.60 20.35 6.36
N TRP A 273 0.29 19.80 7.18
CA TRP A 273 0.06 18.55 7.89
C TRP A 273 -0.45 18.85 9.29
N SER A 274 -1.30 17.98 9.84
CA SER A 274 -1.86 18.17 11.18
C SER A 274 -0.74 18.45 12.20
N PRO A 275 -0.84 19.56 12.97
CA PRO A 275 0.13 19.90 14.00
C PRO A 275 0.31 18.72 14.95
N ASP A 276 1.56 18.45 15.36
CA ASP A 276 1.90 17.45 16.36
C ASP A 276 1.48 15.99 16.01
N ALA A 277 1.04 15.71 14.77
CA ALA A 277 0.52 14.40 14.34
C ALA A 277 1.28 13.76 13.17
N VAL A 278 2.06 14.53 12.41
CA VAL A 278 2.79 14.06 11.23
C VAL A 278 4.22 14.55 11.24
N ALA A 279 5.18 13.69 11.57
CA ALA A 279 6.59 14.04 11.42
C ALA A 279 7.06 13.89 9.96
N LEU A 280 8.24 14.42 9.63
CA LEU A 280 8.97 13.92 8.45
C LEU A 280 9.74 12.67 8.88
N GLY A 281 9.78 11.65 8.02
CA GLY A 281 10.55 10.44 8.26
C GLY A 281 12.02 10.71 8.61
N GLU A 282 12.64 9.85 9.43
CA GLU A 282 14.08 9.93 9.75
C GLU A 282 14.94 9.88 8.48
N ASP A 283 14.43 9.26 7.41
CA ASP A 283 15.07 9.11 6.11
C ASP A 283 14.90 10.34 5.19
N CYS A 284 14.50 11.49 5.73
CA CYS A 284 14.46 12.74 4.99
C CYS A 284 15.77 13.51 5.13
N ASP A 285 16.59 13.49 4.08
CA ASP A 285 17.86 14.20 4.01
C ASP A 285 17.67 15.68 4.39
N TYR A 286 18.45 16.13 5.36
CA TYR A 286 18.58 17.54 5.72
C TYR A 286 19.15 18.31 4.53
N LEU A 287 18.48 19.38 4.12
CA LEU A 287 19.01 20.30 3.13
C LEU A 287 19.75 21.44 3.82
N SER A 288 19.00 22.26 4.56
CA SER A 288 19.48 23.49 5.15
C SER A 288 18.45 24.06 6.13
N HIS A 289 18.83 25.13 6.82
CA HIS A 289 17.87 26.02 7.46
C HIS A 289 17.38 27.07 6.47
N GLY A 290 16.08 27.34 6.49
CA GLY A 290 15.48 28.46 5.75
C GLY A 290 15.33 29.72 6.61
N ASP A 291 14.76 30.76 6.01
CA ASP A 291 14.46 32.01 6.70
C ASP A 291 13.28 31.84 7.68
N ALA A 292 13.59 31.82 8.98
CA ALA A 292 12.62 31.66 10.06
C ALA A 292 11.93 32.99 10.48
N SER A 293 12.09 34.09 9.73
CA SER A 293 11.43 35.36 10.06
C SER A 293 9.91 35.28 10.00
N SER A 294 9.35 34.42 9.14
CA SER A 294 7.93 34.11 9.04
C SER A 294 7.71 32.76 8.36
N ALA A 295 6.50 32.21 8.43
CA ALA A 295 6.13 31.00 7.68
C ALA A 295 6.27 31.20 6.15
N ASP A 296 5.94 32.39 5.64
CA ASP A 296 6.11 32.75 4.23
C ASP A 296 7.57 32.84 3.80
N SER A 297 8.42 33.45 4.63
CA SER A 297 9.86 33.54 4.37
C SER A 297 10.49 32.14 4.31
N CYS A 298 10.04 31.23 5.17
CA CYS A 298 10.48 29.84 5.17
C CYS A 298 10.02 29.11 3.89
N ARG A 299 8.75 29.25 3.49
CA ARG A 299 8.25 28.74 2.20
C ARG A 299 9.04 29.28 1.01
N GLY A 300 9.32 30.59 0.99
CA GLY A 300 10.14 31.22 -0.04
C GLY A 300 11.59 30.75 -0.08
N SER A 301 12.11 30.21 1.04
CA SER A 301 13.42 29.55 1.07
C SER A 301 13.38 28.19 0.37
N CYS A 302 12.28 27.45 0.52
CA CYS A 302 12.02 26.20 -0.18
C CYS A 302 11.79 26.38 -1.68
N ASP A 303 11.04 27.41 -2.08
CA ASP A 303 10.72 27.68 -3.50
C ASP A 303 11.97 27.97 -4.36
N LYS A 304 13.08 28.36 -3.73
CA LYS A 304 14.37 28.59 -4.38
C LYS A 304 15.18 27.30 -4.56
N ASP A 305 14.78 26.19 -3.95
CA ASP A 305 15.47 24.92 -4.07
C ASP A 305 15.11 24.22 -5.40
N PRO A 306 16.10 23.90 -6.26
CA PRO A 306 15.85 23.34 -7.58
C PRO A 306 15.40 21.88 -7.57
N HIS A 307 15.53 21.17 -6.43
CA HIS A 307 15.17 19.76 -6.30
C HIS A 307 13.75 19.55 -5.73
N GLY A 308 13.11 20.62 -5.25
CA GLY A 308 11.86 20.62 -4.51
C GLY A 308 12.06 20.20 -3.06
N CYS A 309 11.30 20.79 -2.12
CA CYS A 309 11.52 20.56 -0.69
C CYS A 309 10.21 20.42 0.11
N ASN A 310 10.33 19.77 1.26
CA ASN A 310 9.39 19.85 2.39
C ASN A 310 10.03 20.68 3.50
N LEU A 311 9.22 21.35 4.32
CA LEU A 311 9.72 22.16 5.42
C LEU A 311 9.04 21.79 6.75
N VAL A 312 9.82 21.89 7.83
CA VAL A 312 9.36 21.79 9.21
C VAL A 312 9.58 23.14 9.87
N ASN A 313 8.48 23.78 10.28
CA ASN A 313 8.49 25.00 11.08
C ASN A 313 8.38 24.62 12.55
N PHE A 314 9.40 24.92 13.34
CA PHE A 314 9.31 24.89 14.80
C PHE A 314 8.77 26.24 15.26
N LEU A 315 7.66 26.25 15.99
CA LEU A 315 6.98 27.46 16.43
C LEU A 315 7.57 27.96 17.75
N GLN A 316 7.47 29.27 17.98
CA GLN A 316 7.80 29.85 19.28
C GLN A 316 6.76 29.43 20.34
N PRO A 317 7.18 29.20 21.60
CA PRO A 317 6.24 28.93 22.69
C PRO A 317 5.17 30.01 22.82
N GLY A 318 3.89 29.61 22.86
CA GLY A 318 2.75 30.54 22.95
C GLY A 318 2.35 31.23 21.64
N SER A 319 2.91 30.81 20.50
CA SER A 319 2.43 31.24 19.18
C SER A 319 0.95 30.82 18.99
N PRO A 320 0.07 31.71 18.50
CA PRO A 320 -1.30 31.33 18.16
C PRO A 320 -1.26 30.26 17.07
N GLN A 321 -1.97 29.13 17.27
CA GLN A 321 -2.09 28.11 16.24
C GLN A 321 -3.12 28.57 15.19
N SER A 322 -2.67 28.78 13.95
CA SER A 322 -3.52 29.16 12.83
C SER A 322 -3.51 28.06 11.76
N PRO A 323 -4.68 27.65 11.23
CA PRO A 323 -4.75 26.71 10.10
C PRO A 323 -3.99 27.17 8.85
N SER A 324 -3.93 28.48 8.59
CA SER A 324 -3.20 29.06 7.45
C SER A 324 -1.72 29.37 7.76
N GLY A 325 -1.33 29.35 9.04
CA GLY A 325 0.01 29.73 9.50
C GLY A 325 0.35 31.23 9.32
N GLU A 326 -0.60 32.08 8.95
CA GLU A 326 -0.35 33.49 8.54
C GLU A 326 0.09 34.44 9.68
N ASP A 327 -0.02 34.04 10.95
CA ASP A 327 0.36 34.86 12.12
C ASP A 327 1.34 34.15 13.08
N GLU A 328 1.88 33.02 12.66
CA GLU A 328 2.72 32.17 13.50
C GLU A 328 4.17 32.62 13.55
N LYS A 329 4.72 32.71 14.77
CA LYS A 329 6.13 33.01 14.96
C LYS A 329 6.96 31.75 14.83
N VAL A 330 7.77 31.67 13.77
CA VAL A 330 8.68 30.55 13.53
C VAL A 330 9.97 30.76 14.32
N ALA A 331 10.31 29.80 15.18
CA ALA A 331 11.58 29.75 15.92
C ALA A 331 12.71 29.16 15.06
N SER A 332 12.40 28.17 14.23
CA SER A 332 13.34 27.55 13.30
C SER A 332 12.61 26.98 12.09
N CYS A 333 13.22 27.14 10.92
CA CYS A 333 12.75 26.60 9.64
C CYS A 333 13.79 25.57 9.16
N VAL A 334 13.37 24.32 8.97
CA VAL A 334 14.24 23.23 8.49
C VAL A 334 13.73 22.72 7.16
N LEU A 335 14.58 22.75 6.13
CA LEU A 335 14.28 22.26 4.79
C LEU A 335 14.79 20.82 4.61
N ARG A 336 14.00 19.98 3.94
CA ARG A 336 14.26 18.55 3.73
C ARG A 336 13.95 18.14 2.29
N LEU A 337 14.70 17.20 1.72
CA LEU A 337 14.64 16.80 0.30
C LEU A 337 13.41 15.94 -0.07
N CYS A 338 12.62 15.50 0.91
CA CYS A 338 11.47 14.64 0.63
C CYS A 338 10.39 15.37 -0.16
N ARG A 339 9.82 14.72 -1.18
CA ARG A 339 8.63 15.18 -1.92
C ARG A 339 7.32 14.65 -1.34
N ASP A 340 7.43 13.63 -0.50
CA ASP A 340 6.32 12.84 -0.02
C ASP A 340 6.36 12.75 1.51
N PRO A 341 5.42 13.39 2.20
CA PRO A 341 5.32 13.39 3.66
C PRO A 341 4.43 12.23 4.14
N ALA A 342 4.86 10.99 3.96
CA ALA A 342 4.31 9.90 4.75
C ALA A 342 5.41 9.22 5.54
N GLN A 343 5.62 9.72 6.75
CA GLN A 343 5.90 8.88 7.91
C GLN A 343 5.45 9.65 9.14
N PRO A 344 4.53 9.16 9.98
CA PRO A 344 4.61 9.50 11.40
C PRO A 344 5.91 8.85 11.92
N ALA A 345 7.05 9.49 11.69
CA ALA A 345 8.21 9.20 12.54
C ALA A 345 7.72 9.49 13.96
N LEU A 346 7.89 8.50 14.82
CA LEU A 346 7.55 8.53 16.24
C LEU A 346 8.33 9.64 16.95
N THR A 347 8.02 10.92 16.68
CA THR A 347 8.36 12.01 17.58
C THR A 347 7.25 12.08 18.60
N GLY A 348 7.30 11.14 19.54
CA GLY A 348 6.50 11.22 20.75
C GLY A 348 6.62 12.63 21.35
N GLY A 349 5.47 13.30 21.50
CA GLY A 349 5.27 14.33 22.51
C GLY A 349 5.92 15.70 22.32
N ALA A 350 6.49 16.06 21.16
CA ALA A 350 6.90 17.45 20.93
C ALA A 350 5.68 18.27 20.47
N ALA A 351 5.30 19.29 21.23
CA ALA A 351 4.28 20.26 20.86
C ALA A 351 4.92 21.49 20.20
N GLY A 352 4.23 22.12 19.23
CA GLY A 352 4.62 23.42 18.70
C GLY A 352 5.50 23.34 17.45
N TRP A 353 5.20 22.44 16.53
CA TRP A 353 5.78 22.45 15.19
C TRP A 353 4.70 22.19 14.13
N GLN A 354 4.99 22.62 12.90
CA GLN A 354 4.17 22.39 11.72
C GLN A 354 5.02 21.82 10.60
N VAL A 355 4.48 20.83 9.90
CA VAL A 355 5.08 20.32 8.67
C VAL A 355 4.28 20.87 7.49
N TRP A 356 5.01 21.31 6.47
CA TRP A 356 4.44 21.76 5.21
C TRP A 356 5.12 21.04 4.06
N SER A 357 4.37 20.77 3.01
CA SER A 357 4.89 20.09 1.82
C SER A 357 4.37 20.72 0.55
N LYS A 358 5.23 20.76 -0.46
CA LYS A 358 4.87 21.19 -1.80
C LYS A 358 4.40 19.98 -2.59
N VAL A 359 3.08 19.81 -2.69
CA VAL A 359 2.47 18.65 -3.33
C VAL A 359 1.56 19.13 -4.46
N SER A 360 1.69 18.55 -5.66
CA SER A 360 0.74 18.83 -6.75
C SER A 360 -0.58 18.11 -6.50
N ASP A 361 -1.67 18.64 -7.06
CA ASP A 361 -3.00 18.00 -6.93
C ASP A 361 -3.01 16.59 -7.53
N GLU A 362 -2.21 16.34 -8.59
CA GLU A 362 -1.98 15.01 -9.16
C GLU A 362 -1.26 14.07 -8.17
N ALA A 363 -0.27 14.59 -7.43
CA ALA A 363 0.45 13.82 -6.42
C ALA A 363 -0.41 13.51 -5.18
N LEU A 364 -1.44 14.31 -4.90
CA LEU A 364 -2.42 14.08 -3.83
C LEU A 364 -3.44 12.99 -4.19
N GLY A 365 -3.86 12.90 -5.45
CA GLY A 365 -4.79 11.87 -5.93
C GLY A 365 -4.19 10.46 -6.03
N CYS A 366 -2.87 10.33 -5.84
CA CYS A 366 -2.07 9.16 -6.18
C CYS A 366 -1.29 8.66 -4.93
N SER A 367 -2.01 8.04 -3.98
CA SER A 367 -1.47 7.54 -2.71
C SER A 367 -2.27 6.33 -2.21
N PRO A 368 -1.63 5.32 -1.58
CA PRO A 368 -2.36 4.17 -1.00
C PRO A 368 -3.40 4.61 0.03
N TYR A 369 -3.12 5.63 0.85
CA TYR A 369 -4.05 6.07 1.88
C TYR A 369 -5.33 6.66 1.28
N ALA A 370 -5.19 7.50 0.26
CA ALA A 370 -6.34 8.08 -0.45
C ALA A 370 -7.23 6.96 -1.04
N ALA A 371 -6.62 5.98 -1.69
CA ALA A 371 -7.35 4.83 -2.25
C ALA A 371 -8.01 3.97 -1.16
N ILE A 372 -7.36 3.77 -0.01
CA ILE A 372 -7.95 3.07 1.14
C ILE A 372 -9.21 3.79 1.62
N PHE A 373 -9.14 5.11 1.84
CA PHE A 373 -10.29 5.87 2.33
C PHE A 373 -11.43 5.90 1.31
N GLU A 374 -11.13 6.03 0.02
CA GLU A 374 -12.14 5.97 -1.04
C GLU A 374 -12.86 4.61 -1.05
N GLU A 375 -12.11 3.50 -0.94
CA GLU A 375 -12.70 2.17 -0.87
C GLU A 375 -13.56 1.99 0.39
N LEU A 376 -13.08 2.41 1.56
CA LEU A 376 -13.83 2.34 2.83
C LEU A 376 -15.13 3.17 2.78
N GLU A 377 -15.06 4.40 2.29
CA GLU A 377 -16.23 5.27 2.04
C GLU A 377 -17.23 4.59 1.10
N ALA A 378 -16.75 4.03 -0.01
CA ALA A 378 -17.59 3.32 -0.96
C ALA A 378 -18.29 2.12 -0.31
N ARG A 379 -17.59 1.30 0.48
CA ARG A 379 -18.20 0.15 1.18
C ARG A 379 -19.23 0.59 2.21
N ARG A 380 -18.93 1.66 2.95
CA ARG A 380 -19.86 2.26 3.93
C ARG A 380 -21.16 2.72 3.28
N LEU A 381 -21.09 3.35 2.10
CA LEU A 381 -22.27 3.86 1.37
C LEU A 381 -23.10 2.74 0.72
N HIS A 382 -22.48 1.66 0.26
CA HIS A 382 -23.16 0.55 -0.43
C HIS A 382 -23.72 -0.53 0.52
N ARG A 383 -23.88 -0.22 1.80
CA ARG A 383 -24.47 -1.13 2.81
C ARG A 383 -25.95 -1.44 2.50
N PRO A 384 -26.40 -2.71 2.50
CA PRO A 384 -27.81 -3.04 2.41
C PRO A 384 -28.53 -2.53 3.67
N VAL A 385 -29.58 -1.73 3.47
CA VAL A 385 -30.39 -1.11 4.53
C VAL A 385 -31.19 -2.14 5.32
N SER A 386 -31.40 -3.34 4.78
CA SER A 386 -32.32 -4.34 5.31
C SER A 386 -31.70 -5.73 5.39
N HIS A 387 -31.08 -6.05 6.52
CA HIS A 387 -31.06 -7.42 7.02
C HIS A 387 -31.62 -7.43 8.44
N GLY A 388 -32.53 -8.37 8.74
CA GLY A 388 -33.20 -8.55 10.03
C GLY A 388 -32.23 -8.78 11.21
N PRO A 389 -32.73 -8.97 12.44
CA PRO A 389 -31.92 -8.93 13.67
C PRO A 389 -30.65 -9.79 13.60
N LEU A 390 -29.60 -9.29 14.26
CA LEU A 390 -28.21 -9.75 14.18
C LEU A 390 -27.97 -11.23 14.55
N TRP A 391 -28.93 -11.91 15.17
CA TRP A 391 -28.69 -13.14 15.92
C TRP A 391 -29.93 -14.05 15.96
N ASN A 392 -30.22 -14.75 14.87
CA ASN A 392 -31.00 -15.99 14.89
C ASN A 392 -30.21 -17.10 14.21
#